data_AF-A0AAD0QVY2-F1
#
_entry.id   AF-A0AAD0QVY2-F1
#
_cell.length_a   1.000
_cell.length_b   1.000
_cell.length_c   1.000
_cell.angle_alpha   90.00
_cell.angle_beta   90.00
_cell.angle_gamma   90.00
#
_symmetry.space_group_name_H-M   'P 1'
#
loop_
_entity.id
_entity.type
_entity.pdbx_description
1 polymer ?
#
loop_
_entity_poly.entity_id
_entity_poly.type
_entity_poly.pdbx_seq_one_letter_code
_entity_poly.pdbx_strand_id
1 'polypeptide(L)'
;MSLLDLVVPFKKVVITQAIGKEPEKSLDVYGLTTEDFARLADEHAKILAAIFFHNAKEGNNSSDNSKVVLLQFPAFGASCIALGCKQPEAADHIRNFPLMTQVELLSTVLALTFPEGLKKSLEKLAPTIALMIK
;
A
#
# COMPACT_ATOMS: atom_id res chain seq x y z
N MET A 1 -12.56 -4.55 -24.17
CA MET A 1 -11.61 -3.56 -23.61
C MET A 1 -10.21 -4.12 -23.82
N SER A 2 -9.31 -3.34 -24.42
CA SER A 2 -7.94 -3.77 -24.69
C SER A 2 -7.15 -3.79 -23.39
N LEU A 3 -6.30 -4.81 -23.20
CA LEU A 3 -5.38 -4.92 -22.05
C LEU A 3 -4.35 -3.75 -21.98
N LEU A 4 -4.29 -2.92 -23.04
CA LEU A 4 -3.41 -1.76 -23.16
C LEU A 4 -3.88 -0.53 -22.37
N ASP A 5 -5.12 -0.51 -21.87
CA ASP A 5 -5.71 0.68 -21.22
C ASP A 5 -5.59 0.68 -19.69
N LEU A 6 -4.96 -0.33 -19.08
CA LEU A 6 -4.75 -0.36 -17.62
C LEU A 6 -3.54 0.50 -17.23
N VAL A 7 -3.65 1.82 -17.40
CA VAL A 7 -2.64 2.76 -16.89
C VAL A 7 -2.67 2.73 -15.36
N VAL A 8 -1.68 2.09 -14.76
CA VAL A 8 -1.52 2.10 -13.31
C VAL A 8 -1.11 3.52 -12.89
N PRO A 9 -1.89 4.20 -12.03
CA PRO A 9 -1.56 5.54 -11.59
C PRO A 9 -0.23 5.53 -10.84
N PHE A 10 0.63 6.51 -11.10
CA PHE A 10 1.95 6.61 -10.50
C PHE A 10 2.27 8.04 -10.04
N LYS A 11 3.15 8.14 -9.05
CA LYS A 11 3.68 9.39 -8.52
C LYS A 11 5.14 9.18 -8.14
N LYS A 12 5.98 10.15 -8.52
CA LYS A 12 7.37 10.21 -8.04
C LYS A 12 7.39 10.81 -6.63
N VAL A 13 7.94 10.08 -5.68
CA VAL A 13 8.15 10.51 -4.29
C VAL A 13 9.63 10.83 -4.12
N VAL A 14 9.93 12.05 -3.66
CA VAL A 14 11.30 12.50 -3.40
C VAL A 14 11.55 12.37 -1.91
N ILE A 15 12.47 11.48 -1.53
CA ILE A 15 12.85 11.28 -0.13
C ILE A 15 14.02 12.21 0.19
N THR A 16 13.76 13.25 0.97
CA THR A 16 14.81 14.13 1.49
C THR A 16 15.58 13.39 2.59
N GLN A 17 16.83 12.98 2.29
CA GLN A 17 17.68 12.33 3.28
C GLN A 17 18.27 13.37 4.23
N ALA A 18 18.01 13.25 5.54
CA ALA A 18 18.43 14.21 6.56
C ALA A 18 19.95 14.22 6.85
N ILE A 19 20.72 13.34 6.21
CA ILE A 19 22.18 13.26 6.36
C ILE A 19 22.80 14.04 5.20
N GLY A 20 23.29 15.25 5.49
CA GLY A 20 23.54 16.35 4.56
C GLY A 20 24.56 16.19 3.42
N LYS A 21 24.73 15.00 2.83
CA LYS A 21 25.54 14.78 1.62
C LYS A 21 25.03 13.67 0.69
N GLU A 22 23.99 12.92 1.03
CA GLU A 22 23.43 11.94 0.08
C GLU A 22 22.48 12.62 -0.91
N PRO A 23 22.57 12.31 -2.22
CA PRO A 23 21.69 12.89 -3.22
C PRO A 23 20.24 12.50 -2.95
N GLU A 24 19.31 13.41 -3.21
CA GLU A 24 17.87 13.14 -3.11
C GLU A 24 17.52 11.86 -3.91
N LYS A 25 16.89 10.91 -3.23
CA LYS A 25 16.44 9.67 -3.87
C LYS A 25 14.99 9.84 -4.28
N SER A 26 14.75 9.78 -5.58
CA SER A 26 13.40 9.72 -6.12
C SER A 26 12.98 8.26 -6.32
N LEU A 27 11.84 7.89 -5.77
CA LEU A 27 11.21 6.60 -5.98
C LEU A 27 9.94 6.79 -6.81
N ASP A 28 9.78 5.96 -7.85
CA ASP A 28 8.52 5.88 -8.57
C ASP A 28 7.57 4.95 -7.80
N VAL A 29 6.42 5.49 -7.39
CA VAL A 29 5.41 4.79 -6.60
C VAL A 29 4.15 4.66 -7.42
N TYR A 30 3.58 3.46 -7.45
CA TYR A 30 2.42 3.07 -8.23
C TYR A 30 1.28 2.65 -7.30
N GLY A 31 0.05 2.78 -7.80
CA GLY A 31 -1.09 2.08 -7.22
C GLY A 31 -0.96 0.57 -7.36
N LEU A 32 -1.55 -0.16 -6.41
CA LEU A 32 -1.57 -1.62 -6.43
C LEU A 32 -2.59 -2.12 -7.45
N THR A 33 -2.18 -3.10 -8.23
CA THR A 33 -3.02 -3.81 -9.20
C THR A 33 -3.74 -4.99 -8.53
N THR A 34 -4.71 -5.59 -9.21
CA THR A 34 -5.36 -6.82 -8.73
C THR A 34 -4.38 -7.97 -8.51
N GLU A 35 -3.34 -8.08 -9.34
CA GLU A 35 -2.27 -9.08 -9.16
C GLU A 35 -1.48 -8.81 -7.87
N ASP A 36 -1.17 -7.55 -7.59
CA ASP A 36 -0.49 -7.16 -6.35
C ASP A 36 -1.36 -7.52 -5.12
N PHE A 37 -2.68 -7.33 -5.19
CA PHE A 37 -3.60 -7.78 -4.15
C PHE A 37 -3.65 -9.30 -3.99
N ALA A 38 -3.53 -10.06 -5.08
CA ALA A 38 -3.46 -11.52 -5.00
C ALA A 38 -2.20 -11.98 -4.26
N ARG A 39 -1.04 -11.40 -4.59
CA ARG A 39 0.21 -11.68 -3.87
C ARG A 39 0.12 -11.32 -2.39
N LEU A 40 -0.46 -10.17 -2.08
CA LEU A 40 -0.70 -9.77 -0.69
C LEU A 40 -1.66 -10.71 0.03
N ALA A 41 -2.67 -11.25 -0.65
CA ALA A 41 -3.57 -12.23 -0.06
C ALA A 41 -2.85 -13.55 0.22
N ASP A 42 -2.03 -14.04 -0.71
CA ASP A 42 -1.27 -15.28 -0.52
C ASP A 42 -0.32 -15.21 0.68
N GLU A 43 0.36 -14.09 0.86
CA GLU A 43 1.35 -13.91 1.94
C GLU A 43 0.75 -13.39 3.25
N HIS A 44 -0.30 -12.54 3.16
CA HIS A 44 -0.81 -11.76 4.29
C HIS A 44 -2.35 -11.83 4.44
N ALA A 45 -3.02 -12.89 3.95
CA ALA A 45 -4.49 -13.06 3.99
C ALA A 45 -5.14 -12.67 5.33
N LYS A 46 -4.56 -13.12 6.45
CA LYS A 46 -5.09 -12.83 7.80
C LYS A 46 -5.02 -11.35 8.16
N ILE A 47 -3.94 -10.67 7.74
CA ILE A 47 -3.74 -9.25 7.97
C ILE A 47 -4.67 -8.43 7.07
N LEU A 48 -4.79 -8.83 5.80
CA LEU A 48 -5.76 -8.25 4.86
C LEU A 48 -7.18 -8.33 5.43
N ALA A 49 -7.60 -9.51 5.89
CA ALA A 49 -8.88 -9.68 6.56
C ALA A 49 -9.01 -8.76 7.79
N ALA A 50 -8.00 -8.71 8.67
CA ALA A 50 -8.02 -7.87 9.86
C ALA A 50 -8.18 -6.37 9.52
N ILE A 51 -7.42 -5.87 8.54
CA ILE A 51 -7.49 -4.48 8.07
C ILE A 51 -8.88 -4.21 7.48
N PHE A 52 -9.43 -5.13 6.69
CA PHE A 52 -10.79 -5.01 6.15
C PHE A 52 -11.84 -4.94 7.25
N PHE A 53 -11.84 -5.89 8.19
CA PHE A 53 -12.80 -5.94 9.29
C PHE A 53 -12.68 -4.72 10.20
N HIS A 54 -11.47 -4.24 10.45
CA HIS A 54 -11.23 -3.07 11.29
C HIS A 54 -11.75 -1.79 10.63
N ASN A 55 -11.47 -1.58 9.33
CA ASN A 55 -11.94 -0.42 8.58
C ASN A 55 -13.45 -0.43 8.32
N ALA A 56 -14.04 -1.62 8.10
CA ALA A 56 -15.48 -1.77 7.91
C ALA A 56 -16.28 -1.51 9.20
N LYS A 57 -15.73 -1.88 10.37
CA LYS A 57 -16.40 -1.68 11.66
C LYS A 57 -16.28 -0.27 12.21
N GLU A 58 -15.15 0.40 12.04
CA GLU A 58 -14.92 1.67 12.74
C GLU A 58 -15.57 2.89 12.10
N GLY A 59 -16.17 2.78 10.91
CA GLY A 59 -16.77 3.94 10.25
C GLY A 59 -15.78 5.10 10.01
N ASN A 60 -14.47 4.85 10.19
CA ASN A 60 -13.47 5.86 10.47
C ASN A 60 -13.27 6.74 9.23
N ASN A 61 -13.62 8.02 9.35
CA ASN A 61 -13.49 9.04 8.28
C ASN A 61 -12.03 9.53 8.11
N SER A 62 -11.07 8.91 8.78
CA SER A 62 -9.66 9.29 8.67
C SER A 62 -9.09 8.83 7.33
N SER A 63 -8.66 9.78 6.52
CA SER A 63 -8.12 9.55 5.18
C SER A 63 -6.72 8.93 5.16
N ASP A 64 -6.08 8.72 6.32
CA ASP A 64 -4.68 8.28 6.39
C ASP A 64 -4.46 7.20 7.48
N ASN A 65 -4.83 5.96 7.16
CA ASN A 65 -4.63 4.79 8.03
C ASN A 65 -3.23 4.17 7.87
N SER A 66 -2.36 4.76 7.05
CA SER A 66 -1.00 4.28 6.74
C SER A 66 -0.14 4.07 7.99
N LYS A 67 -0.16 5.03 8.93
CA LYS A 67 0.54 4.94 10.22
C LYS A 67 0.05 3.77 11.07
N VAL A 68 -1.27 3.57 11.15
CA VAL A 68 -1.87 2.48 11.95
C VAL A 68 -1.50 1.13 11.36
N VAL A 69 -1.59 1.00 10.03
CA VAL A 69 -1.18 -0.22 9.32
C VAL A 69 0.30 -0.53 9.54
N LEU A 70 1.20 0.46 9.49
CA LEU A 70 2.63 0.23 9.72
C LEU A 70 2.95 -0.12 11.17
N LEU A 71 2.24 0.45 12.15
CA LEU A 71 2.45 0.15 13.57
C LEU A 71 1.92 -1.24 13.95
N GLN A 72 0.78 -1.65 13.40
CA GLN A 72 0.14 -2.93 13.71
C GLN A 72 0.67 -4.08 12.83
N PHE A 73 0.98 -3.79 11.57
CA PHE A 73 1.34 -4.77 10.55
C PHE A 73 2.53 -4.28 9.69
N PRO A 74 3.73 -4.12 10.27
CA PRO A 74 4.88 -3.56 9.57
C PRO A 74 5.32 -4.38 8.34
N ALA A 75 5.22 -5.72 8.41
CA ALA A 75 5.54 -6.59 7.28
C ALA A 75 4.57 -6.42 6.09
N PHE A 76 3.29 -6.26 6.38
CA PHE A 76 2.28 -5.98 5.36
C PHE A 76 2.48 -4.60 4.73
N GLY A 77 2.69 -3.57 5.56
CA GLY A 77 2.96 -2.21 5.06
C GLY A 77 4.20 -2.16 4.16
N ALA A 78 5.28 -2.84 4.54
CA ALA A 78 6.48 -2.94 3.70
C ALA A 78 6.24 -3.70 2.38
N SER A 79 5.44 -4.77 2.41
CA SER A 79 5.06 -5.53 1.21
C SER A 79 4.21 -4.69 0.25
N CYS A 80 3.27 -3.90 0.78
CA CYS A 80 2.49 -2.93 0.00
C CYS A 80 3.38 -1.87 -0.67
N ILE A 81 4.36 -1.34 0.05
CA ILE A 81 5.32 -0.37 -0.52
C ILE A 81 6.19 -1.05 -1.59
N ALA A 82 6.68 -2.27 -1.33
CA ALA A 82 7.53 -3.02 -2.25
C ALA A 82 6.83 -3.26 -3.60
N LEU A 83 5.57 -3.70 -3.54
CA LEU A 83 4.72 -3.89 -4.73
C LEU A 83 4.39 -2.56 -5.40
N GLY A 84 4.10 -1.52 -4.62
CA GLY A 84 3.88 -0.15 -5.09
C GLY A 84 5.11 0.44 -5.79
N CYS A 85 6.34 0.05 -5.41
CA CYS A 85 7.57 0.44 -6.09
C CYS A 85 8.00 -0.52 -7.20
N LYS A 86 7.17 -1.52 -7.55
CA LYS A 86 7.48 -2.58 -8.53
C LYS A 86 8.77 -3.37 -8.21
N GLN A 87 9.08 -3.49 -6.92
CA GLN A 87 10.22 -4.23 -6.38
C GLN A 87 9.77 -5.14 -5.23
N PRO A 88 9.04 -6.23 -5.51
CA PRO A 88 8.47 -7.11 -4.48
C PRO A 88 9.52 -7.66 -3.50
N GLU A 89 10.71 -7.97 -3.99
CA GLU A 89 11.85 -8.48 -3.20
C GLU A 89 12.43 -7.45 -2.20
N ALA A 90 12.07 -6.17 -2.32
CA ALA A 90 12.62 -5.10 -1.49
C ALA A 90 11.89 -4.91 -0.15
N ALA A 91 10.88 -5.73 0.17
CA ALA A 91 10.07 -5.59 1.39
C ALA A 91 10.93 -5.53 2.66
N ASP A 92 11.92 -6.41 2.79
CA ASP A 92 12.83 -6.40 3.95
C ASP A 92 13.72 -5.16 3.99
N HIS A 93 14.10 -4.62 2.84
CA HIS A 93 14.86 -3.37 2.77
C HIS A 93 14.01 -2.18 3.24
N ILE A 94 12.74 -2.12 2.81
CA ILE A 94 11.80 -1.07 3.17
C ILE A 94 11.54 -1.02 4.68
N ARG A 95 11.54 -2.16 5.36
CA ARG A 95 11.38 -2.22 6.83
C ARG A 95 12.48 -1.47 7.58
N ASN A 96 13.64 -1.29 6.96
CA ASN A 96 14.77 -0.56 7.54
C ASN A 96 14.72 0.95 7.25
N PHE A 97 13.74 1.43 6.48
CA PHE A 97 13.59 2.87 6.23
C PHE A 97 13.12 3.60 7.50
N PRO A 98 13.39 4.92 7.62
CA PRO A 98 12.77 5.72 8.65
C PRO A 98 11.24 5.59 8.61
N LEU A 99 10.59 5.50 9.78
CA LEU A 99 9.14 5.29 9.87
C LEU A 99 8.36 6.35 9.07
N MET A 100 8.79 7.61 9.11
CA MET A 100 8.14 8.69 8.37
C MET A 100 8.20 8.48 6.85
N THR A 101 9.31 7.94 6.35
CA THR A 101 9.48 7.57 4.93
C THR A 101 8.55 6.40 4.57
N GLN A 102 8.47 5.38 5.42
CA GLN A 102 7.55 4.25 5.19
C GLN A 102 6.09 4.74 5.13
N VAL A 103 5.70 5.64 6.04
CA VAL A 103 4.36 6.23 6.09
C VAL A 103 4.05 7.02 4.81
N GLU A 104 4.98 7.87 4.37
CA GLU A 104 4.81 8.66 3.15
C GLU A 104 4.65 7.78 1.90
N LEU A 105 5.50 6.75 1.77
CA LEU A 105 5.42 5.79 0.68
C LEU A 105 4.11 5.01 0.70
N LEU A 106 3.72 4.47 1.87
CA LEU A 106 2.48 3.70 1.99
C LEU A 106 1.24 4.58 1.74
N SER A 107 1.21 5.80 2.28
CA SER A 107 0.11 6.74 2.04
C SER A 107 -0.01 7.07 0.56
N THR A 108 1.12 7.23 -0.14
CA THR A 108 1.15 7.44 -1.60
C THR A 108 0.62 6.22 -2.35
N VAL A 109 1.07 5.00 -2.02
CA VAL A 109 0.56 3.76 -2.62
C VAL A 109 -0.96 3.67 -2.43
N LEU A 110 -1.45 3.88 -1.22
CA LEU A 110 -2.89 3.80 -0.91
C LEU A 110 -3.70 4.86 -1.64
N ALA A 111 -3.20 6.10 -1.73
CA ALA A 111 -3.88 7.18 -2.45
C ALA A 111 -3.98 6.90 -3.96
N LEU A 112 -2.93 6.32 -4.56
CA LEU A 112 -2.93 5.92 -5.96
C LEU A 112 -3.82 4.69 -6.21
N THR A 113 -3.88 3.77 -5.25
CA THR A 113 -4.71 2.56 -5.33
C THR A 113 -6.19 2.86 -5.13
N PHE A 114 -6.50 3.80 -4.22
CA PHE A 114 -7.85 4.10 -3.76
C PHE A 114 -8.11 5.62 -3.82
N PRO A 115 -8.29 6.18 -5.03
CA PRO A 115 -8.48 7.63 -5.21
C PRO A 115 -9.76 8.15 -4.55
N GLU A 116 -10.79 7.32 -4.41
CA GLU A 116 -12.03 7.66 -3.68
C GLU A 116 -11.92 7.46 -2.16
N GLY A 117 -10.72 7.11 -1.68
CA GLY A 117 -10.44 6.73 -0.31
C GLY A 117 -10.55 5.23 -0.06
N LEU A 118 -9.79 4.77 0.93
CA LEU A 118 -9.69 3.36 1.31
C LEU A 118 -11.09 2.78 1.63
N LYS A 119 -11.87 3.42 2.52
CA LYS A 119 -13.19 2.92 2.94
C LYS A 119 -14.14 2.61 1.78
N LYS A 120 -14.39 3.57 0.89
CA LYS A 120 -15.30 3.40 -0.27
C LYS A 120 -14.80 2.33 -1.23
N SER A 121 -13.49 2.24 -1.40
CA SER A 121 -12.89 1.26 -2.30
C SER A 121 -12.90 -0.14 -1.69
N LEU A 122 -12.66 -0.26 -0.38
CA LEU A 122 -12.76 -1.53 0.36
C LEU A 122 -14.20 -2.05 0.37
N GLU A 123 -15.22 -1.20 0.53
CA GLU A 123 -16.62 -1.64 0.45
C GLU A 123 -16.95 -2.29 -0.91
N LYS A 124 -16.41 -1.73 -2.01
CA LYS A 124 -16.56 -2.28 -3.37
C LYS A 124 -15.75 -3.57 -3.58
N LEU A 125 -14.58 -3.68 -2.95
CA LEU A 125 -13.64 -4.80 -3.14
C LEU A 125 -13.83 -5.94 -2.14
N ALA A 126 -14.56 -5.72 -1.05
CA ALA A 126 -14.86 -6.71 -0.01
C ALA A 126 -15.38 -8.04 -0.58
N PRO A 127 -16.34 -8.10 -1.52
CA PRO A 127 -16.80 -9.38 -2.08
C PRO A 127 -15.70 -10.10 -2.87
N THR A 128 -14.89 -9.37 -3.64
CA THR A 128 -13.78 -9.95 -4.41
C THR A 128 -12.70 -10.52 -3.50
N ILE A 129 -12.33 -9.77 -2.46
CA ILE A 129 -11.28 -10.19 -1.53
C ILE A 129 -11.76 -11.32 -0.61
N ALA A 130 -13.05 -11.33 -0.23
CA ALA A 130 -13.64 -12.46 0.50
C ALA A 130 -13.60 -13.78 -0.31
N LEU A 131 -13.64 -13.70 -1.65
CA LEU A 131 -13.45 -14.87 -2.52
C LEU A 131 -11.99 -15.33 -2.59
N MET A 132 -11.03 -14.41 -2.42
CA MET A 132 -9.60 -14.69 -2.49
C MET A 132 -9.01 -15.23 -1.17
N ILE A 133 -9.66 -14.96 -0.03
CA ILE A 133 -9.21 -15.40 1.30
C ILE A 133 -9.83 -16.77 1.70
N LYS A 134 -10.52 -17.44 0.77
CA LYS A 134 -11.10 -18.79 0.96
C LYS A 134 -10.11 -19.88 0.62
#